data_AF-A0A0C4EEV4-F1
#
_entry.id   AF-A0A0C4EEV4-F1
#
_cell.length_a   1.000
_cell.length_b   1.000
_cell.length_c   1.000
_cell.angle_alpha   90.00
_cell.angle_beta   90.00
_cell.angle_gamma   90.00
#
_symmetry.space_group_name_H-M   'P 1'
#
loop_
_entity.id
_entity.type
_entity.pdbx_description
1 polymer ?
#
loop_
_entity_poly.entity_id
_entity_poly.type
_entity_poly.pdbx_seq_one_letter_code
_entity_poly.pdbx_strand_id
1 'polypeptide(L)'
;MHRGRDLPHLLKAYNVVFWAAAACHIGVVGYALASPSVSLWKMLFGVPLPRLSASATTPDWSAGLGPADISFVLFRWDLLIFASAVVTWCLHTVFEMRRLGYVTTEEAKRTALVKVLGSLVAFGPGAVYAGVWAWREKAIAEAGRGAGDAGEKKTQ
;
A
#
# COMPACT_ATOMS: atom_id res chain seq x y z
N MET A 1 16.32 -24.68 4.23
CA MET A 1 15.88 -23.27 4.06
C MET A 1 16.95 -22.55 3.23
N HIS A 2 16.65 -22.20 1.98
CA HIS A 2 17.63 -21.66 1.00
C HIS A 2 18.18 -20.30 1.44
N ARG A 3 19.29 -20.39 2.19
CA ARG A 3 19.96 -19.32 2.93
C ARG A 3 20.47 -18.23 1.97
N GLY A 4 19.86 -17.06 1.98
CA GLY A 4 20.41 -15.77 1.50
C GLY A 4 20.56 -15.52 -0.01
N ARG A 5 20.54 -16.55 -0.87
CA ARG A 5 20.74 -16.37 -2.33
C ARG A 5 19.52 -15.79 -3.06
N ASP A 6 18.34 -15.96 -2.51
CA ASP A 6 17.09 -15.50 -3.14
C ASP A 6 16.78 -14.04 -2.81
N LEU A 7 17.33 -13.53 -1.70
CA LEU A 7 17.07 -12.18 -1.21
C LEU A 7 17.42 -11.08 -2.24
N PRO A 8 18.58 -11.10 -2.93
CA PRO A 8 18.89 -10.09 -3.93
C PRO A 8 17.90 -10.09 -5.10
N HIS A 9 17.46 -11.27 -5.54
CA HIS A 9 16.50 -11.43 -6.64
C HIS A 9 15.11 -10.92 -6.23
N LEU A 10 14.70 -11.26 -5.01
CA LEU A 10 13.43 -10.82 -4.44
C LEU A 10 13.38 -9.29 -4.24
N LEU A 11 14.45 -8.70 -3.71
CA LEU A 11 14.56 -7.24 -3.59
C LEU A 11 14.59 -6.53 -4.94
N LYS A 12 15.23 -7.13 -5.95
CA LYS A 12 15.19 -6.61 -7.33
C LYS A 12 13.77 -6.62 -7.88
N ALA A 13 13.01 -7.70 -7.67
CA ALA A 13 11.62 -7.78 -8.10
C ALA A 13 10.76 -6.71 -7.43
N TYR A 14 10.87 -6.52 -6.10
CA TYR A 14 10.14 -5.45 -5.41
C TYR A 14 10.52 -4.06 -5.92
N ASN A 15 11.79 -3.80 -6.20
CA ASN A 15 12.21 -2.51 -6.76
C ASN A 15 11.61 -2.24 -8.14
N VAL A 16 11.56 -3.25 -9.01
CA VAL A 16 10.93 -3.11 -10.34
C VAL A 16 9.45 -2.81 -10.19
N VAL A 17 8.74 -3.58 -9.35
CA VAL A 17 7.30 -3.38 -9.10
C VAL A 17 7.04 -2.01 -8.47
N PHE A 18 7.88 -1.59 -7.52
CA PHE A 18 7.79 -0.27 -6.88
C PHE A 18 7.82 0.85 -7.92
N TRP A 19 8.85 0.88 -8.77
CA TRP A 19 9.01 1.96 -9.75
C TRP A 19 7.96 1.92 -10.85
N ALA A 20 7.56 0.74 -11.31
CA ALA A 20 6.48 0.60 -12.27
C ALA A 20 5.15 1.14 -11.71
N ALA A 21 4.78 0.71 -10.50
CA ALA A 21 3.56 1.19 -9.84
C ALA A 21 3.59 2.69 -9.55
N ALA A 22 4.73 3.20 -9.08
CA ALA A 22 4.94 4.63 -8.82
C ALA A 22 4.81 5.46 -10.11
N ALA A 23 5.42 5.02 -11.21
CA ALA A 23 5.34 5.71 -12.49
C ALA A 23 3.89 5.78 -13.00
N CYS A 24 3.13 4.68 -12.91
CA CYS A 24 1.72 4.67 -13.26
C CYS A 24 0.90 5.63 -12.39
N HIS A 25 1.09 5.61 -11.06
CA HIS A 25 0.38 6.49 -10.14
C HIS A 25 0.70 7.97 -10.38
N ILE A 26 1.98 8.31 -10.50
CA ILE A 26 2.43 9.67 -10.79
C ILE A 26 1.89 10.14 -12.15
N GLY A 27 1.87 9.27 -13.16
CA GLY A 27 1.31 9.58 -14.47
C GLY A 27 -0.18 9.94 -14.39
N VAL A 28 -0.98 9.14 -13.67
CA VAL A 28 -2.42 9.39 -13.48
C VAL A 28 -2.66 10.67 -12.69
N VAL A 29 -1.94 10.88 -11.59
CA VAL A 29 -2.06 12.10 -10.78
C VAL A 29 -1.62 13.32 -11.57
N GLY A 30 -0.52 13.23 -12.31
CA GLY A 30 -0.01 14.30 -13.16
C GLY A 30 -1.02 14.69 -14.25
N TYR A 31 -1.63 13.71 -14.91
CA TYR A 31 -2.71 13.96 -15.86
C TYR A 31 -3.91 14.66 -15.20
N ALA A 32 -4.34 14.17 -14.03
CA ALA A 32 -5.45 14.77 -13.29
C ALA A 32 -5.16 16.22 -12.88
N LEU A 33 -3.94 16.53 -12.43
CA LEU A 33 -3.52 17.88 -12.08
C LEU A 33 -3.40 18.82 -13.29
N ALA A 34 -3.03 18.28 -14.46
CA ALA A 34 -2.94 19.04 -15.70
C ALA A 34 -4.31 19.30 -16.34
N SER A 35 -5.36 18.58 -15.91
CA SER A 35 -6.69 18.68 -16.50
C SER A 35 -7.58 19.64 -15.70
N PRO A 36 -8.08 20.74 -16.31
CA PRO A 36 -8.95 21.70 -15.61
C PRO A 36 -10.33 21.13 -15.26
N SER A 37 -10.73 20.01 -15.88
CA SER A 37 -12.01 19.34 -15.63
C SER A 37 -11.93 18.29 -14.53
N VAL A 38 -10.73 17.90 -14.07
CA VAL A 38 -10.54 16.84 -13.08
C VAL A 38 -10.22 17.44 -11.73
N SER A 39 -11.02 17.09 -10.71
CA SER A 39 -10.74 17.46 -9.33
C SER A 39 -10.35 16.22 -8.54
N LEU A 40 -9.10 16.16 -8.06
CA LEU A 40 -8.60 15.07 -7.20
C LEU A 40 -9.46 14.92 -5.94
N TRP A 41 -9.91 16.03 -5.35
CA TRP A 41 -10.79 16.01 -4.19
C TRP A 41 -12.12 15.34 -4.52
N LYS A 42 -12.77 15.75 -5.62
CA LYS A 42 -13.99 15.09 -6.09
C LYS A 42 -13.75 13.65 -6.48
N MET A 43 -12.55 13.27 -6.93
CA MET A 43 -12.12 11.92 -7.30
C MET A 43 -11.84 11.00 -6.09
N LEU A 44 -11.51 11.54 -4.92
CA LEU A 44 -11.29 10.74 -3.71
C LEU A 44 -12.52 10.71 -2.79
N PHE A 45 -13.20 11.85 -2.63
CA PHE A 45 -14.25 12.00 -1.61
C PHE A 45 -15.65 12.24 -2.19
N GLY A 46 -15.74 12.58 -3.47
CA GLY A 46 -17.02 12.77 -4.17
C GLY A 46 -17.59 11.47 -4.77
N VAL A 47 -17.47 10.33 -4.10
CA VAL A 47 -18.11 9.08 -4.56
C VAL A 47 -19.43 8.89 -3.82
N PRO A 48 -20.58 8.72 -4.50
CA PRO A 48 -21.82 8.38 -3.81
C PRO A 48 -21.68 7.01 -3.14
N LEU A 49 -22.14 6.90 -1.88
CA LEU A 49 -22.11 5.65 -1.13
C LEU A 49 -23.07 4.62 -1.78
N PRO A 50 -22.61 3.41 -2.14
CA PRO A 50 -23.46 2.37 -2.66
C PRO A 50 -24.29 1.84 -1.49
N ARG A 51 -25.55 2.26 -1.40
CA ARG A 51 -26.44 1.77 -0.34
C ARG A 51 -26.98 0.41 -0.73
N LEU A 52 -27.00 -0.51 0.23
CA LEU A 52 -27.57 -1.86 0.06
C LEU A 52 -29.11 -1.86 -0.04
N SER A 53 -29.78 -0.77 0.32
CA SER A 53 -31.24 -0.64 0.21
C SER A 53 -31.63 0.77 -0.21
N ALA A 54 -32.38 0.86 -1.30
CA ALA A 54 -33.18 2.04 -1.61
C ALA A 54 -34.44 2.05 -0.73
N SER A 55 -34.99 3.24 -0.50
CA SER A 55 -36.28 3.45 0.18
C SER A 55 -37.15 4.35 -0.67
N ALA A 56 -38.47 4.29 -0.49
CA ALA A 56 -39.42 5.16 -1.18
C ALA A 56 -39.10 6.67 -1.02
N THR A 57 -38.37 7.06 0.03
CA THR A 57 -37.98 8.45 0.31
C THR A 57 -36.55 8.83 -0.09
N THR A 58 -35.72 7.85 -0.50
CA THR A 58 -34.34 8.08 -0.93
C THR A 58 -34.02 7.21 -2.14
N PRO A 59 -33.94 7.79 -3.36
CA PRO A 59 -33.58 7.06 -4.57
C PRO A 59 -32.26 6.30 -4.42
N ASP A 60 -32.13 5.19 -5.13
CA ASP A 60 -30.87 4.45 -5.19
C ASP A 60 -29.73 5.34 -5.74
N TRP A 61 -28.49 5.06 -5.35
CA TRP A 61 -27.32 5.81 -5.84
C TRP A 61 -27.13 5.67 -7.37
N SER A 62 -27.69 4.62 -7.95
CA SER A 62 -27.68 4.34 -9.39
C SER A 62 -28.84 4.97 -10.16
N ALA A 63 -29.82 5.57 -9.46
CA ALA A 63 -31.05 6.07 -10.07
C ALA A 63 -30.76 7.19 -11.08
N GLY A 64 -31.17 6.98 -12.34
CA GLY A 64 -30.97 7.94 -13.43
C GLY A 64 -29.58 7.90 -14.07
N LEU A 65 -28.70 6.98 -13.67
CA LEU A 65 -27.38 6.80 -14.27
C LEU A 65 -27.38 5.74 -15.38
N GLY A 66 -26.53 5.92 -16.40
CA GLY A 66 -26.29 4.91 -17.42
C GLY A 66 -25.37 3.78 -16.93
N PRO A 67 -25.32 2.62 -17.62
CA PRO A 67 -24.47 1.49 -17.23
C PRO A 67 -22.97 1.82 -17.11
N ALA A 68 -22.48 2.73 -17.94
CA ALA A 68 -21.09 3.19 -17.91
C ALA A 68 -20.78 4.00 -16.64
N ASP A 69 -21.68 4.92 -16.24
CA ASP A 69 -21.52 5.74 -15.04
C ASP A 69 -21.59 4.89 -13.78
N ILE A 70 -22.51 3.93 -13.74
CA ILE A 70 -22.63 2.95 -12.66
C ILE A 70 -21.32 2.17 -12.51
N SER A 71 -20.80 1.64 -13.62
CA SER A 71 -19.54 0.90 -13.65
C SER A 71 -18.36 1.76 -13.18
N PHE A 72 -18.29 3.02 -13.62
CA PHE A 72 -17.25 3.97 -13.20
C PHE A 72 -17.28 4.21 -11.68
N VAL A 73 -18.47 4.38 -11.09
CA VAL A 73 -18.64 4.53 -9.63
C VAL A 73 -18.18 3.27 -8.89
N LEU A 74 -18.54 2.08 -9.38
CA LEU A 74 -18.14 0.80 -8.76
C LEU A 74 -16.62 0.58 -8.80
N PHE A 75 -15.98 0.78 -9.96
CA PHE A 75 -14.52 0.67 -10.07
C PHE A 75 -13.80 1.68 -9.18
N ARG A 76 -14.37 2.87 -9.02
CA ARG A 76 -13.83 3.88 -8.12
C ARG A 76 -13.90 3.45 -6.66
N TRP A 77 -15.01 2.83 -6.23
CA TRP A 77 -15.11 2.23 -4.90
C TRP A 77 -14.13 1.07 -4.71
N ASP A 78 -14.03 0.18 -5.71
CA ASP A 78 -13.10 -0.95 -5.67
C ASP A 78 -11.65 -0.47 -5.48
N LEU A 79 -11.21 0.54 -6.23
CA LEU A 79 -9.89 1.15 -6.08
C LEU A 79 -9.66 1.76 -4.68
N LEU A 80 -10.66 2.45 -4.11
CA LEU A 80 -10.55 3.05 -2.76
C LEU A 80 -10.49 1.99 -1.67
N ILE A 81 -11.31 0.95 -1.77
CA ILE A 81 -11.31 -0.18 -0.84
C ILE A 81 -9.99 -0.93 -0.94
N PHE A 82 -9.52 -1.20 -2.16
CA PHE A 82 -8.22 -1.81 -2.42
C PHE A 82 -7.08 -1.00 -1.79
N ALA A 83 -7.03 0.32 -2.02
CA ALA A 83 -6.02 1.19 -1.44
C ALA A 83 -6.06 1.15 0.10
N SER A 84 -7.27 1.19 0.68
CA SER A 84 -7.48 1.12 2.14
C SER A 84 -7.03 -0.22 2.73
N ALA A 85 -7.34 -1.32 2.04
CA ALA A 85 -6.91 -2.67 2.42
C ALA A 85 -5.38 -2.78 2.37
N VAL A 86 -4.74 -2.27 1.32
CA VAL A 86 -3.26 -2.27 1.19
C VAL A 86 -2.61 -1.48 2.32
N VAL A 87 -3.12 -0.29 2.65
CA VAL A 87 -2.58 0.52 3.77
C VAL A 87 -2.73 -0.22 5.09
N THR A 88 -3.93 -0.76 5.35
CA THR A 88 -4.21 -1.53 6.57
C THR A 88 -3.27 -2.72 6.69
N TRP A 89 -3.08 -3.47 5.61
CA TRP A 89 -2.19 -4.62 5.54
C TRP A 89 -0.71 -4.25 5.74
N CYS A 90 -0.27 -3.12 5.18
CA CYS A 90 1.08 -2.61 5.40
C CYS A 90 1.31 -2.18 6.85
N LEU A 91 0.36 -1.47 7.47
CA LEU A 91 0.44 -1.07 8.88
C LEU A 91 0.44 -2.30 9.80
N HIS A 92 -0.42 -3.27 9.52
CA HIS A 92 -0.44 -4.55 10.23
C HIS A 92 0.92 -5.27 10.11
N THR A 93 1.52 -5.29 8.92
CA THR A 93 2.84 -5.88 8.70
C THR A 93 3.93 -5.19 9.51
N VAL A 94 3.92 -3.85 9.58
CA VAL A 94 4.85 -3.09 10.40
C VAL A 94 4.68 -3.41 11.89
N PHE A 95 3.42 -3.50 12.35
CA PHE A 95 3.11 -3.91 13.71
C PHE A 95 3.62 -5.33 14.01
N GLU A 96 3.41 -6.28 13.11
CA GLU A 96 3.89 -7.67 13.26
C GLU A 96 5.43 -7.73 13.30
N MET A 97 6.12 -6.97 12.44
CA MET A 97 7.59 -6.92 12.46
C MET A 97 8.12 -6.42 13.80
N ARG A 98 7.42 -5.46 14.43
CA ARG A 98 7.74 -5.02 15.79
C ARG A 98 7.38 -6.10 16.82
N ARG A 99 6.20 -6.71 16.72
CA ARG A 99 5.69 -7.70 17.69
C ARG A 99 6.60 -8.92 17.77
N LEU A 100 7.14 -9.35 16.63
CA LEU A 100 8.06 -10.48 16.51
C LEU A 100 9.51 -10.12 16.87
N GLY A 101 9.80 -8.85 17.18
CA GLY A 101 11.12 -8.40 17.60
C GLY A 101 12.12 -8.24 16.45
N TYR A 102 11.68 -8.24 15.19
CA TYR A 102 12.56 -7.99 14.04
C TYR A 102 13.02 -6.53 13.96
N VAL A 103 12.22 -5.59 14.48
CA VAL A 103 12.53 -4.16 14.47
C VAL A 103 12.17 -3.49 15.79
N THR A 104 12.80 -2.35 16.06
CA THR A 104 12.50 -1.53 17.25
C THR A 104 11.19 -0.75 17.10
N THR A 105 10.64 -0.28 18.22
CA THR A 105 9.44 0.58 18.21
C THR A 105 9.66 1.86 17.40
N GLU A 106 10.84 2.47 17.48
CA GLU A 106 11.16 3.70 16.75
C GLU A 106 11.26 3.46 15.24
N GLU A 107 11.87 2.34 14.82
CA GLU A 107 11.90 1.97 13.41
C GLU A 107 10.50 1.64 12.86
N ALA A 108 9.67 0.96 13.67
CA ALA A 108 8.29 0.65 13.29
C ALA A 108 7.46 1.93 13.10
N LYS A 109 7.55 2.89 14.04
CA LYS A 109 6.89 4.20 13.90
C LYS A 109 7.35 4.94 12.65
N ARG A 110 8.67 5.03 12.43
CA ARG A 110 9.24 5.69 11.25
C ARG A 110 8.75 5.04 9.96
N THR A 111 8.71 3.71 9.92
CA THR A 111 8.22 2.97 8.75
C THR A 111 6.73 3.21 8.51
N ALA A 112 5.89 3.14 9.55
CA ALA A 112 4.46 3.41 9.43
C ALA A 112 4.20 4.85 8.93
N LEU A 113 4.82 5.85 9.54
CA LEU A 113 4.57 7.26 9.21
C LEU A 113 5.16 7.64 7.85
N VAL A 114 6.43 7.31 7.59
CA VAL A 114 7.14 7.78 6.39
C VAL A 114 6.89 6.86 5.19
N LYS A 115 7.08 5.55 5.37
CA LYS A 115 7.05 4.59 4.25
C LYS A 115 5.63 4.15 3.89
N VAL A 116 4.71 4.07 4.86
CA VAL A 116 3.32 3.72 4.55
C VAL A 116 2.52 4.98 4.26
N LEU A 117 2.33 5.85 5.25
CA LEU A 117 1.44 7.01 5.11
C LEU A 117 2.02 8.10 4.21
N GLY A 118 3.28 8.49 4.41
CA GLY A 118 3.92 9.54 3.62
C GLY A 118 4.07 9.18 2.14
N SER A 119 4.30 7.90 1.84
CA SER A 119 4.53 7.43 0.47
C SER A 119 3.23 7.11 -0.29
N LEU A 120 2.09 6.94 0.41
CA LEU A 120 0.81 6.60 -0.20
C LEU A 120 0.35 7.66 -1.21
N VAL A 121 0.44 8.94 -0.84
CA VAL A 121 0.01 10.05 -1.71
C VAL A 121 0.97 10.22 -2.88
N ALA A 122 2.27 10.14 -2.60
CA ALA A 122 3.33 10.41 -3.57
C ALA A 122 3.46 9.30 -4.65
N PHE A 123 3.41 8.03 -4.23
CA PHE A 123 3.74 6.89 -5.10
C PHE A 123 2.56 5.92 -5.31
N GLY A 124 1.48 6.08 -4.56
CA GLY A 124 0.30 5.22 -4.65
C GLY A 124 0.41 3.92 -3.87
N PRO A 125 -0.72 3.21 -3.69
CA PRO A 125 -0.82 2.03 -2.84
C PRO A 125 0.04 0.86 -3.32
N GLY A 126 0.14 0.63 -4.64
CA GLY A 126 0.95 -0.46 -5.21
C GLY A 126 2.45 -0.31 -4.92
N ALA A 127 2.98 0.91 -5.04
CA ALA A 127 4.36 1.20 -4.70
C ALA A 127 4.62 1.06 -3.20
N VAL A 128 3.73 1.58 -2.36
CA VAL A 128 3.81 1.40 -0.89
C VAL A 128 3.89 -0.08 -0.52
N TYR A 129 3.03 -0.92 -1.08
CA TYR A 129 3.05 -2.36 -0.83
C TYR A 129 4.41 -2.98 -1.15
N ALA A 130 4.93 -2.76 -2.36
CA ALA A 130 6.22 -3.30 -2.77
C ALA A 130 7.37 -2.80 -1.90
N GLY A 131 7.35 -1.51 -1.51
CA GLY A 131 8.36 -0.90 -0.65
C GLY A 131 8.35 -1.47 0.78
N VAL A 132 7.17 -1.68 1.36
CA VAL A 132 7.02 -2.30 2.69
C VAL A 132 7.49 -3.75 2.66
N TRP A 133 7.20 -4.50 1.59
CA TRP A 133 7.66 -5.88 1.44
C TRP A 133 9.18 -5.95 1.31
N ALA A 134 9.79 -5.08 0.50
CA ALA A 134 11.24 -4.98 0.41
C ALA A 134 11.90 -4.66 1.76
N TRP A 135 11.30 -3.77 2.56
CA TRP A 135 11.78 -3.47 3.92
C TRP A 135 11.62 -4.67 4.85
N ARG A 136 10.48 -5.35 4.82
CA ARG A 136 10.20 -6.54 5.63
C ARG A 136 11.27 -7.61 5.41
N GLU A 137 11.57 -7.96 4.15
CA GLU A 137 12.57 -8.98 3.85
C GLU A 137 13.97 -8.60 4.35
N LYS A 138 14.33 -7.31 4.27
CA LYS A 138 15.62 -6.81 4.80
C LYS A 138 15.68 -6.96 6.32
N ALA A 139 14.64 -6.51 7.03
CA ALA A 139 14.59 -6.59 8.49
C ALA A 139 14.66 -8.04 9.00
N ILE A 140 13.97 -8.98 8.34
CA ILE A 140 14.08 -10.42 8.66
C ILE A 140 15.51 -10.93 8.44
N ALA A 141 16.12 -10.58 7.31
CA ALA A 141 17.48 -11.02 6.98
C ALA A 141 18.53 -10.44 7.95
N GLU A 142 18.39 -9.18 8.36
CA GLU A 142 19.29 -8.51 9.31
C GLU A 142 19.20 -9.14 10.71
N ALA A 143 17.98 -9.37 11.20
CA ALA A 143 17.76 -10.06 12.47
C ALA A 143 18.34 -11.49 12.47
N GLY A 144 18.20 -12.21 11.35
CA GLY A 144 18.78 -13.55 11.18
C GLY A 144 20.30 -13.58 11.21
N ARG A 145 20.97 -12.51 10.76
CA ARG A 145 22.45 -12.38 10.84
C ARG A 145 22.91 -12.12 12.27
N GLY A 146 22.26 -11.18 12.97
CA GLY A 146 22.62 -10.83 14.35
C GLY A 146 22.50 -12.00 15.33
N ALA A 147 21.56 -12.92 15.10
CA ALA A 147 21.43 -14.15 15.89
C ALA A 147 22.59 -15.15 15.66
N GLY A 148 23.15 -15.19 14.45
CA GLY A 148 24.27 -16.09 14.10
C GLY A 148 25.57 -15.67 14.79
N ASP A 149 25.92 -14.38 14.69
CA ASP A 149 27.17 -13.83 15.27
C ASP A 149 27.18 -13.91 16.81
N ALA A 150 26.02 -13.83 17.46
CA ALA A 150 25.89 -13.96 18.90
C ALA A 150 26.08 -15.41 19.40
N GLY A 151 25.78 -16.41 18.57
CA GLY A 151 26.01 -17.83 18.87
C GLY A 151 27.49 -18.21 18.75
N GLU A 152 28.18 -17.65 17.76
CA GLU A 152 29.60 -17.91 17.52
C GLU A 152 30.48 -17.34 18.66
N LYS A 153 30.14 -16.15 19.17
CA LYS A 153 30.83 -15.53 20.32
C LYS A 153 30.62 -16.23 21.67
N LYS A 154 29.62 -17.09 21.82
CA LYS A 154 29.38 -17.87 23.05
C LYS A 154 30.09 -19.23 23.07
N THR A 155 30.69 -19.62 21.95
CA THR A 155 31.34 -20.94 21.79
C THR A 155 32.87 -20.83 21.76
N GLN A 156 33.42 -19.62 21.82
CA GLN A 156 34.83 -19.33 22.10
C GLN A 156 35.01 -18.94 23.56
#